data_AF-A0AB73BF35-F1
#
_entry.id   AF-A0AB73BF35-F1
#
_cell.length_a   1.000
_cell.length_b   1.000
_cell.length_c   1.000
_cell.angle_alpha   90.00
_cell.angle_beta   90.00
_cell.angle_gamma   90.00
#
_symmetry.space_group_name_H-M   'P 1'
#
loop_
_entity.id
_entity.type
_entity.pdbx_description
1 polymer ?
#
loop_
_entity_poly.entity_id
_entity_poly.type
_entity_poly.pdbx_seq_one_letter_code
_entity_poly.pdbx_strand_id
1 'polypeptide(L)'
;MYQMDENNGGGVGAKKGFFFQDYVATLFASEMLLDNRISGVGCEVGDDIDLFHPKKVVTHVQVKTGTVDKDWNLTELKKSRNITQDKKPKSYSSILHKSLELDKDTNLTSKFMMVTDRSVKGPLCFLEIPLGNRVTKTGREKLVSSINSALGKNFISKNGNRGDYWVDNTLWRVFCSIELVILQVEHNLRAASEELLNCVLTNESVKQLGEILCNRIYRKSQLCKKTYLAQDKTLSRNEAIDLLRDFALKNTLLPKAYPVVDLADIVTPLFDERVENRRKQGFVQGFNFDAYRYDHVIDMLVDWVDEVFLRPSELTANSQVISKSTDLRSRITQFDLKVVVSRTILNSIIRKQHVAQPIPMVMFAANSDKCLKFDSVHIVRGNDDNHELWVGVTEFIENSDDIIEVIERLCGKMSELVFIDMDKDRQIILEGKDDKYLFKHDIDTILDTSNSFSSHLERFKFVVFISYRLPSYDYKTSEDVLTQEIKDKIKYMYDLMITKSSFFNQIRLGFYVFPTPCNDTILSKLKGKISS
;
A
#
# COMPACT_ATOMS: atom_id res chain seq x y z
N MET A 1 -32.64 40.68 32.07
CA MET A 1 -31.47 40.47 31.21
C MET A 1 -30.70 39.30 31.80
N TYR A 2 -30.60 38.18 31.09
CA TYR A 2 -29.79 37.05 31.58
C TYR A 2 -28.32 37.37 31.28
N GLN A 3 -27.51 37.59 32.31
CA GLN A 3 -26.06 37.66 32.17
C GLN A 3 -25.52 36.24 32.08
N MET A 4 -24.81 35.95 30.98
CA MET A 4 -24.09 34.70 30.80
C MET A 4 -22.87 34.72 31.74
N ASP A 5 -22.69 33.65 32.52
CA ASP A 5 -21.47 33.44 33.30
C ASP A 5 -20.29 33.24 32.32
N GLU A 6 -19.22 34.01 32.50
CA GLU A 6 -18.01 33.96 31.68
C GLU A 6 -17.06 32.82 32.10
N ASN A 7 -17.38 32.12 33.19
CA ASN A 7 -16.58 31.00 33.68
C ASN A 7 -16.86 29.70 32.91
N ASN A 8 -15.88 29.24 32.13
CA ASN A 8 -15.91 27.95 31.45
C ASN A 8 -15.58 26.75 32.38
N GLY A 9 -15.35 26.99 33.67
CA GLY A 9 -15.10 25.97 34.68
C GLY A 9 -16.28 25.02 34.87
N GLY A 10 -16.00 23.75 35.20
CA GLY A 10 -17.03 22.73 35.36
C GLY A 10 -17.47 22.11 34.04
N GLY A 11 -18.76 22.24 33.69
CA GLY A 11 -19.38 21.49 32.60
C GLY A 11 -18.81 21.78 31.20
N VAL A 12 -18.51 23.05 30.88
CA VAL A 12 -17.97 23.43 29.56
C VAL A 12 -16.54 22.91 29.40
N GLY A 13 -15.69 23.10 30.41
CA GLY A 13 -14.32 22.56 30.42
C GLY A 13 -14.28 21.04 30.32
N ALA A 14 -15.14 20.33 31.06
CA ALA A 14 -15.24 18.87 30.99
C ALA A 14 -15.62 18.38 29.59
N LYS A 15 -16.63 19.01 28.96
CA LYS A 15 -17.04 18.67 27.58
C LYS A 15 -15.91 18.89 26.58
N LYS A 16 -15.16 19.99 26.69
CA LYS A 16 -13.99 20.25 25.83
C LYS A 16 -12.90 19.20 26.01
N GLY A 17 -12.66 18.77 27.26
CA GLY A 17 -11.70 17.69 27.57
C GLY A 17 -12.08 16.36 26.92
N PHE A 18 -13.33 15.90 27.12
CA PHE A 18 -13.82 14.67 26.51
C PHE A 18 -13.83 14.73 24.99
N PHE A 19 -14.25 15.85 24.42
CA PHE A 19 -14.25 16.05 22.97
C PHE A 19 -12.83 15.88 22.39
N PHE A 20 -11.83 16.49 23.02
CA PHE A 20 -10.44 16.32 22.58
C PHE A 20 -9.94 14.88 22.75
N GLN A 21 -10.29 14.22 23.86
CA GLN A 21 -9.95 12.81 24.09
C GLN A 21 -10.56 11.89 23.01
N ASP A 22 -11.83 12.07 22.66
CA ASP A 22 -12.49 11.26 21.61
C ASP A 22 -11.83 11.48 20.24
N TYR A 23 -11.41 12.70 19.90
CA TYR A 23 -10.67 12.96 18.66
C TYR A 23 -9.26 12.39 18.67
N VAL A 24 -8.57 12.41 19.80
CA VAL A 24 -7.26 11.73 19.96
C VAL A 24 -7.41 10.22 19.81
N ALA A 25 -8.46 9.61 20.38
CA ALA A 25 -8.75 8.20 20.17
C ALA A 25 -9.09 7.90 18.70
N THR A 26 -9.79 8.81 18.02
CA THR A 26 -10.07 8.73 16.57
C THR A 26 -8.80 8.81 15.75
N LEU A 27 -7.84 9.67 16.13
CA LEU A 27 -6.52 9.72 15.54
C LEU A 27 -5.81 8.37 15.66
N PHE A 28 -5.76 7.78 16.85
CA PHE A 28 -5.16 6.45 17.03
C PHE A 28 -5.91 5.36 16.26
N ALA A 29 -7.23 5.45 16.12
CA ALA A 29 -8.01 4.52 15.31
C ALA A 29 -7.67 4.63 13.81
N SER A 30 -7.43 5.86 13.32
CA SER A 30 -6.97 6.08 11.94
C SER A 30 -5.51 5.64 11.73
N GLU A 31 -4.61 5.87 12.70
CA GLU A 31 -3.24 5.35 12.68
C GLU A 31 -3.24 3.82 12.70
N MET A 32 -4.15 3.22 13.48
CA MET A 32 -4.36 1.77 13.54
C MET A 32 -4.80 1.17 12.20
N LEU A 33 -5.32 1.93 11.24
CA LEU A 33 -5.60 1.39 9.89
C LEU A 33 -4.30 1.22 9.07
N LEU A 34 -3.32 2.11 9.28
CA LEU A 34 -2.04 2.11 8.58
C LEU A 34 -0.98 1.26 9.31
N ASP A 35 -1.05 1.15 10.63
CA ASP A 35 -0.08 0.41 11.45
C ASP A 35 -0.68 -0.88 12.01
N ASN A 36 -0.27 -2.02 11.46
CA ASN A 36 -0.76 -3.34 11.88
C ASN A 36 -0.23 -3.79 13.27
N ARG A 37 0.68 -3.01 13.88
CA ARG A 37 1.15 -3.23 15.24
C ARG A 37 0.17 -2.73 16.29
N ILE A 38 -0.89 -2.03 15.87
CA ILE A 38 -2.02 -1.65 16.72
C ILE A 38 -3.19 -2.56 16.34
N SER A 39 -3.70 -3.33 17.30
CA SER A 39 -4.81 -4.27 17.09
C SER A 39 -6.15 -3.76 17.60
N GLY A 40 -6.14 -2.74 18.47
CA GLY A 40 -7.37 -2.12 18.97
C GLY A 40 -7.14 -0.81 19.72
N VAL A 41 -8.16 0.04 19.74
CA VAL A 41 -8.21 1.29 20.51
C VAL A 41 -9.32 1.19 21.56
N GLY A 42 -8.93 1.00 22.81
CA GLY A 42 -9.81 0.99 23.98
C GLY A 42 -10.10 2.40 24.45
N CYS A 43 -11.37 2.72 24.69
CA CYS A 43 -11.77 4.01 25.23
C CYS A 43 -12.29 3.82 26.64
N GLU A 44 -11.73 4.50 27.64
CA GLU A 44 -12.15 4.35 29.04
C GLU A 44 -12.13 2.88 29.51
N VAL A 45 -11.01 2.17 29.28
CA VAL A 45 -10.83 0.77 29.74
C VAL A 45 -9.94 0.74 30.99
N GLY A 46 -8.65 1.00 30.81
CA GLY A 46 -7.62 1.14 31.85
C GLY A 46 -7.32 2.60 32.19
N ASP A 47 -7.10 3.45 31.18
CA ASP A 47 -6.95 4.91 31.30
C ASP A 47 -7.92 5.63 30.35
N ASP A 48 -7.67 6.92 30.08
CA ASP A 48 -8.43 7.73 29.12
C ASP A 48 -8.56 6.99 27.76
N ILE A 49 -7.45 6.46 27.22
CA ILE A 49 -7.37 5.61 26.02
C ILE A 49 -6.33 4.49 26.23
N ASP A 50 -6.56 3.30 25.69
CA ASP A 50 -5.59 2.20 25.65
C ASP A 50 -5.35 1.73 24.22
N LEU A 51 -4.08 1.60 23.81
CA LEU A 51 -3.71 0.99 22.53
C LEU A 51 -3.28 -0.46 22.78
N PHE A 52 -4.01 -1.38 22.17
CA PHE A 52 -3.67 -2.81 22.22
C PHE A 52 -2.72 -3.15 21.09
N HIS A 53 -1.65 -3.87 21.42
CA HIS A 53 -0.64 -4.32 20.47
C HIS A 53 -0.51 -5.85 20.51
N PRO A 54 0.05 -6.48 19.45
CA PRO A 54 0.46 -7.87 19.50
C PRO A 54 1.41 -8.18 20.66
N LYS A 55 1.52 -9.47 21.01
CA LYS A 55 2.45 -9.98 22.06
C LYS A 55 2.20 -9.42 23.46
N LYS A 56 0.91 -9.21 23.82
CA LYS A 56 0.51 -8.82 25.18
C LYS A 56 1.09 -7.47 25.65
N VAL A 57 1.17 -6.50 24.74
CA VAL A 57 1.63 -5.14 25.06
C VAL A 57 0.43 -4.20 25.02
N VAL A 58 0.33 -3.31 26.01
CA VAL A 58 -0.71 -2.26 26.05
C VAL A 58 -0.04 -0.92 26.28
N THR A 59 -0.36 0.08 25.46
CA THR A 59 0.06 1.46 25.69
C THR A 59 -1.09 2.23 26.33
N HIS A 60 -0.92 2.61 27.59
CA HIS A 60 -1.88 3.41 28.33
C HIS A 60 -1.67 4.89 27.99
N VAL A 61 -2.68 5.52 27.39
CA VAL A 61 -2.61 6.88 26.93
C VAL A 61 -3.42 7.78 27.85
N GLN A 62 -2.75 8.80 28.39
CA GLN A 62 -3.38 9.80 29.24
C GLN A 62 -3.44 11.14 28.50
N VAL A 63 -4.67 11.62 28.30
CA VAL A 63 -4.94 12.85 27.55
C VAL A 63 -5.18 13.99 28.54
N LYS A 64 -4.47 15.10 28.38
CA LYS A 64 -4.57 16.26 29.27
C LYS A 64 -4.61 17.57 28.48
N THR A 65 -5.77 18.21 28.46
CA THR A 65 -6.01 19.50 27.81
C THR A 65 -6.52 20.55 28.78
N GLY A 66 -6.23 21.83 28.52
CA GLY A 66 -6.61 22.95 29.37
C GLY A 66 -6.14 22.81 30.82
N THR A 67 -5.15 21.95 31.07
CA THR A 67 -4.76 21.50 32.41
C THR A 67 -3.66 22.38 33.01
N VAL A 68 -2.91 23.06 32.16
CA VAL A 68 -1.79 23.95 32.52
C VAL A 68 -1.92 25.25 31.72
N ASP A 69 -1.58 26.39 32.36
CA ASP A 69 -1.63 27.70 31.70
C ASP A 69 -0.47 27.92 30.72
N LYS A 70 0.66 27.22 30.96
CA LYS A 70 1.91 27.31 30.17
C LYS A 70 2.35 25.90 29.78
N ASP A 71 3.65 25.64 29.76
CA ASP A 71 4.21 24.36 29.33
C ASP A 71 4.24 23.32 30.47
N TRP A 72 4.11 22.06 30.08
CA TRP A 72 4.27 20.92 30.97
C TRP A 72 5.69 20.82 31.48
N ASN A 73 5.81 20.67 32.80
CA ASN A 73 7.08 20.52 33.50
C ASN A 73 6.90 19.54 34.69
N LEU A 74 8.01 19.18 35.34
CA LEU A 74 8.00 18.22 36.44
C LEU A 74 7.14 18.63 37.63
N THR A 75 6.95 19.93 37.87
CA THR A 75 6.10 20.43 38.97
C THR A 75 4.64 20.06 38.72
N GLU A 76 4.15 20.28 37.50
CA GLU A 76 2.76 19.93 37.14
C GLU A 76 2.54 18.42 37.08
N LEU A 77 3.55 17.68 36.63
CA LEU A 77 3.50 16.21 36.53
C LEU A 77 3.42 15.52 37.91
N LYS A 78 4.10 16.08 38.92
CA LYS A 78 4.12 15.55 40.30
C LYS A 78 3.06 16.15 41.22
N LYS A 79 2.32 17.18 40.78
CA LYS A 79 1.30 17.86 41.57
C LYS A 79 0.19 16.90 41.98
N SER A 80 -0.12 16.86 43.28
CA SER A 80 -1.24 16.08 43.83
C SER A 80 -2.56 16.56 43.24
N ARG A 81 -3.36 15.65 42.68
CA ARG A 81 -4.66 16.00 42.06
C ARG A 81 -5.85 15.79 42.99
N ASN A 82 -5.66 15.01 44.04
CA ASN A 82 -6.70 14.73 45.03
C ASN A 82 -6.31 15.27 46.40
N ILE A 83 -7.33 15.51 47.21
CA ILE A 83 -7.20 15.96 48.60
C ILE A 83 -7.88 14.89 49.47
N THR A 84 -7.31 14.59 50.64
CA THR A 84 -7.93 13.72 51.64
C THR A 84 -9.10 14.44 52.33
N GLN A 85 -9.91 13.70 53.10
CA GLN A 85 -11.00 14.29 53.89
C GLN A 85 -10.49 15.40 54.82
N ASP A 86 -9.25 15.29 55.30
CA ASP A 86 -8.57 16.29 56.15
C ASP A 86 -7.97 17.48 55.39
N LYS A 87 -8.40 17.72 54.14
CA LYS A 87 -7.89 18.80 53.27
C LYS A 87 -6.39 18.74 52.97
N LYS A 88 -5.73 17.58 53.13
CA LYS A 88 -4.30 17.39 52.80
C LYS A 88 -4.12 16.78 51.41
N PRO A 89 -3.02 17.08 50.69
CA PRO A 89 -2.70 16.41 49.43
C PRO A 89 -2.72 14.89 49.58
N LYS A 90 -3.51 14.19 48.78
CA LYS A 90 -3.57 12.72 48.80
C LYS A 90 -2.27 12.17 48.22
N SER A 91 -1.59 11.33 49.00
CA SER A 91 -0.37 10.64 48.55
C SER A 91 -0.61 9.85 47.26
N TYR A 92 0.41 9.80 46.41
CA TYR A 92 0.43 9.05 45.15
C TYR A 92 -0.73 9.38 44.19
N SER A 93 -1.26 10.61 44.25
CA SER A 93 -2.40 11.02 43.42
C SER A 93 -2.03 11.88 42.21
N SER A 94 -0.75 12.06 41.93
CA SER A 94 -0.30 12.84 40.75
C SER A 94 -0.48 12.06 39.45
N ILE A 95 -0.37 12.76 38.32
CA ILE A 95 -0.43 12.16 36.98
C ILE A 95 0.61 11.05 36.82
N LEU A 96 1.85 11.32 37.23
CA LEU A 96 2.94 10.34 37.16
C LEU A 96 2.65 9.06 37.95
N HIS A 97 2.12 9.20 39.17
CA HIS A 97 1.78 8.05 40.01
C HIS A 97 0.69 7.22 39.34
N LYS A 98 -0.42 7.86 38.93
CA LYS A 98 -1.53 7.17 38.27
C LYS A 98 -1.11 6.46 36.99
N SER A 99 -0.24 7.09 36.19
CA SER A 99 0.30 6.48 34.98
C SER A 99 1.05 5.18 35.30
N LEU A 100 1.97 5.21 36.27
CA LEU A 100 2.74 4.03 36.65
C LEU A 100 1.92 2.98 37.44
N GLU A 101 0.81 3.36 38.09
CA GLU A 101 -0.14 2.41 38.72
C GLU A 101 -0.84 1.48 37.71
N LEU A 102 -0.87 1.84 36.42
CA LEU A 102 -1.43 1.00 35.37
C LEU A 102 -0.55 -0.20 35.05
N ASP A 103 0.73 -0.16 35.42
CA ASP A 103 1.64 -1.30 35.35
C ASP A 103 1.36 -2.27 36.52
N LYS A 104 0.34 -3.10 36.31
CA LYS A 104 -0.23 -3.97 37.34
C LYS A 104 -0.55 -5.40 36.93
N ASP A 105 -0.60 -5.68 35.64
CA ASP A 105 -0.84 -7.03 35.13
C ASP A 105 0.51 -7.66 34.79
N THR A 106 0.87 -8.73 35.48
CA THR A 106 2.14 -9.44 35.29
C THR A 106 2.22 -10.16 33.94
N ASN A 107 1.08 -10.34 33.26
CA ASN A 107 1.01 -10.98 31.95
C ASN A 107 1.13 -9.99 30.79
N LEU A 108 1.14 -8.69 31.06
CA LEU A 108 1.17 -7.63 30.05
C LEU A 108 2.41 -6.76 30.24
N THR A 109 2.95 -6.25 29.13
CA THR A 109 3.91 -5.15 29.18
C THR A 109 3.18 -3.82 29.04
N SER A 110 3.21 -3.01 30.10
CA SER A 110 2.62 -1.66 30.10
C SER A 110 3.59 -0.64 29.52
N LYS A 111 3.17 0.03 28.45
CA LYS A 111 3.76 1.25 27.93
C LYS A 111 2.86 2.44 28.27
N PHE A 112 3.39 3.64 28.16
CA PHE A 112 2.66 4.85 28.51
C PHE A 112 2.76 5.89 27.40
N MET A 113 1.73 6.71 27.26
CA MET A 113 1.76 7.86 26.40
C MET A 113 1.06 9.04 27.07
N MET A 114 1.74 10.18 27.08
CA MET A 114 1.13 11.45 27.49
C MET A 114 0.74 12.21 26.23
N VAL A 115 -0.52 12.65 26.16
CA VAL A 115 -1.02 13.49 25.06
C VAL A 115 -1.49 14.82 25.62
N THR A 116 -0.91 15.93 25.17
CA THR A 116 -1.19 17.26 25.71
C THR A 116 -1.44 18.32 24.65
N ASP A 117 -2.16 19.38 25.01
CA ASP A 117 -2.40 20.56 24.17
C ASP A 117 -1.31 21.64 24.29
N ARG A 118 -0.45 21.52 25.31
CA ARG A 118 0.67 22.42 25.56
C ARG A 118 2.00 21.68 25.44
N SER A 119 3.03 22.43 25.06
CA SER A 119 4.39 21.93 24.89
C SER A 119 5.01 21.50 26.21
N VAL A 120 6.13 20.80 26.10
CA VAL A 120 6.87 20.24 27.23
C VAL A 120 8.16 21.03 27.43
N LYS A 121 8.61 21.18 28.68
CA LYS A 121 9.85 21.89 29.02
C LYS A 121 10.81 21.07 29.87
N GLY A 122 12.10 21.40 29.72
CA GLY A 122 13.17 20.88 30.56
C GLY A 122 13.43 19.39 30.31
N PRO A 123 13.68 18.57 31.36
CA PRO A 123 14.01 17.15 31.18
C PRO A 123 12.92 16.33 30.47
N LEU A 124 11.66 16.78 30.53
CA LEU A 124 10.54 16.06 29.94
C LEU A 124 10.56 16.06 28.40
N CYS A 125 11.25 17.00 27.75
CA CYS A 125 11.40 17.03 26.27
C CYS A 125 12.04 15.74 25.72
N PHE A 126 12.79 15.01 26.55
CA PHE A 126 13.33 13.70 26.18
C PHE A 126 12.23 12.69 25.82
N LEU A 127 11.03 12.83 26.38
CA LEU A 127 9.89 11.93 26.13
C LEU A 127 9.21 12.17 24.78
N GLU A 128 9.44 13.31 24.13
CA GLU A 128 8.95 13.59 22.77
C GLU A 128 9.75 12.83 21.71
N ILE A 129 10.96 12.36 22.05
CA ILE A 129 11.81 11.57 21.16
C ILE A 129 11.20 10.16 21.01
N PRO A 130 10.96 9.66 19.78
CA PRO A 130 10.51 8.28 19.56
C PRO A 130 11.42 7.24 20.21
N LEU A 131 10.84 6.19 20.79
CA LEU A 131 11.57 5.19 21.59
C LEU A 131 12.81 4.61 20.88
N GLY A 132 12.68 4.23 19.61
CA GLY A 132 13.80 3.67 18.82
C GLY A 132 14.96 4.64 18.60
N ASN A 133 14.71 5.95 18.70
CA ASN A 133 15.70 6.98 18.43
C ASN A 133 16.40 7.46 19.71
N ARG A 134 16.07 6.92 20.89
CA ARG A 134 16.59 7.39 22.19
C ARG A 134 17.98 6.88 22.52
N VAL A 135 18.42 5.77 21.94
CA VAL A 135 19.68 5.08 22.30
C VAL A 135 20.89 6.01 22.20
N THR A 136 20.91 6.91 21.21
CA THR A 136 22.03 7.83 20.95
C THR A 136 21.83 9.23 21.54
N LYS A 137 20.77 9.45 22.33
CA LYS A 137 20.38 10.80 22.81
C LYS A 137 20.75 10.99 24.27
N THR A 138 21.30 12.17 24.57
CA THR A 138 21.62 12.58 25.95
C THR A 138 20.37 13.04 26.71
N GLY A 139 20.38 12.92 28.04
CA GLY A 139 19.34 13.47 28.92
C GLY A 139 18.48 12.44 29.65
N ARG A 140 18.56 11.16 29.27
CA ARG A 140 17.85 10.04 29.91
C ARG A 140 18.09 10.00 31.42
N GLU A 141 19.35 9.94 31.85
CA GLU A 141 19.72 9.75 33.26
C GLU A 141 19.21 10.89 34.15
N LYS A 142 19.33 12.13 33.66
CA LYS A 142 18.80 13.32 34.33
C LYS A 142 17.28 13.24 34.49
N LEU A 143 16.58 12.78 33.46
CA LEU A 143 15.13 12.58 33.53
C LEU A 143 14.77 11.46 34.50
N VAL A 144 15.43 10.29 34.44
CA VAL A 144 15.20 9.16 35.36
C VAL A 144 15.40 9.60 36.82
N SER A 145 16.47 10.33 37.14
CA SER A 145 16.70 10.88 38.48
C SER A 145 15.57 11.82 38.92
N SER A 146 15.09 12.66 38.01
CA SER A 146 14.01 13.61 38.28
C SER A 146 12.66 12.92 38.51
N ILE A 147 12.35 11.90 37.71
CA ILE A 147 11.13 11.10 37.82
C ILE A 147 11.14 10.26 39.11
N ASN A 148 12.25 9.59 39.43
CA ASN A 148 12.38 8.85 40.70
C ASN A 148 12.22 9.76 41.93
N SER A 149 12.77 10.98 41.86
CA SER A 149 12.57 11.98 42.90
C SER A 149 11.10 12.41 43.01
N ALA A 150 10.40 12.53 41.89
CA ALA A 150 8.98 12.90 41.84
C ALA A 150 8.03 11.78 42.33
N LEU A 151 8.40 10.51 42.13
CA LEU A 151 7.68 9.34 42.66
C LEU A 151 7.86 9.17 44.18
N GLY A 152 8.95 9.71 44.73
CA GLY A 152 9.33 9.49 46.12
C GLY A 152 9.97 8.12 46.37
N LYS A 153 10.46 7.91 47.59
CA LYS A 153 11.32 6.75 47.92
C LYS A 153 10.59 5.40 47.81
N ASN A 154 9.32 5.34 48.20
CA ASN A 154 8.65 4.07 48.46
C ASN A 154 7.68 3.64 47.34
N PHE A 155 7.41 4.49 46.36
CA PHE A 155 6.46 4.15 45.30
C PHE A 155 7.09 3.21 44.27
N ILE A 156 6.44 2.07 44.06
CA ILE A 156 6.74 1.07 43.03
C ILE A 156 5.42 0.64 42.37
N SER A 157 5.46 0.30 41.08
CA SER A 157 4.31 -0.31 40.43
C SER A 157 4.02 -1.70 41.01
N LYS A 158 2.86 -2.27 40.68
CA LYS A 158 2.51 -3.63 41.13
C LYS A 158 3.37 -4.71 40.45
N ASN A 159 3.94 -4.42 39.29
CA ASN A 159 4.94 -5.27 38.63
C ASN A 159 6.38 -4.99 39.11
N GLY A 160 6.57 -4.15 40.14
CA GLY A 160 7.89 -3.88 40.73
C GLY A 160 8.73 -2.84 39.99
N ASN A 161 8.14 -2.13 39.02
CA ASN A 161 8.84 -1.14 38.21
C ASN A 161 8.81 0.26 38.83
N ARG A 162 9.75 1.11 38.40
CA ARG A 162 9.94 2.48 38.91
C ARG A 162 10.13 3.51 37.80
N GLY A 163 10.74 4.65 38.11
CA GLY A 163 10.85 5.80 37.21
C GLY A 163 11.70 5.55 35.97
N ASP A 164 12.70 4.67 36.04
CA ASP A 164 13.50 4.20 34.90
C ASP A 164 12.63 3.46 33.88
N TYR A 165 11.84 2.49 34.34
CA TYR A 165 10.89 1.78 33.49
C TYR A 165 9.87 2.73 32.86
N TRP A 166 9.31 3.65 33.65
CA TRP A 166 8.37 4.64 33.13
C TRP A 166 9.02 5.51 32.04
N VAL A 167 10.22 6.04 32.26
CA VAL A 167 10.92 6.86 31.26
C VAL A 167 11.18 6.07 29.97
N ASP A 168 11.63 4.82 30.08
CA ASP A 168 11.97 4.00 28.92
C ASP A 168 10.76 3.51 28.13
N ASN A 169 9.59 3.50 28.74
CA ASN A 169 8.34 3.03 28.13
C ASN A 169 7.31 4.13 27.90
N THR A 170 7.66 5.41 28.12
CA THR A 170 6.75 6.56 27.92
C THR A 170 7.09 7.35 26.67
N LEU A 171 6.09 7.67 25.85
CA LEU A 171 6.14 8.69 24.79
C LEU A 171 5.32 9.92 25.18
N TRP A 172 5.71 11.10 24.74
CA TRP A 172 4.92 12.32 24.87
C TRP A 172 4.57 12.88 23.49
N ARG A 173 3.28 13.11 23.21
CA ARG A 173 2.80 13.75 21.98
C ARG A 173 2.08 15.05 22.32
N VAL A 174 2.36 16.10 21.56
CA VAL A 174 1.75 17.42 21.73
C VAL A 174 0.89 17.73 20.51
N PHE A 175 -0.38 18.06 20.73
CA PHE A 175 -1.29 18.54 19.70
C PHE A 175 -1.89 19.87 20.12
N CYS A 176 -1.33 20.96 19.59
CA CYS A 176 -1.68 22.33 20.00
C CYS A 176 -3.12 22.76 19.65
N SER A 177 -3.81 22.00 18.78
CA SER A 177 -5.17 22.28 18.39
C SER A 177 -5.89 21.00 17.95
N ILE A 178 -7.21 20.99 18.07
CA ILE A 178 -8.03 19.85 17.64
C ILE A 178 -8.13 19.77 16.12
N GLU A 179 -8.05 20.91 15.43
CA GLU A 179 -8.05 20.98 13.96
C GLU A 179 -6.86 20.23 13.37
N LEU A 180 -5.68 20.30 14.01
CA LEU A 180 -4.52 19.50 13.61
C LEU A 180 -4.75 18.00 13.78
N VAL A 181 -5.43 17.59 14.86
CA VAL A 181 -5.81 16.19 15.08
C VAL A 181 -6.77 15.73 13.98
N ILE A 182 -7.77 16.54 13.64
CA ILE A 182 -8.74 16.27 12.57
C ILE A 182 -8.04 16.13 11.23
N LEU A 183 -7.15 17.07 10.87
CA LEU A 183 -6.41 17.01 9.61
C LEU A 183 -5.56 15.74 9.51
N GLN A 184 -4.93 15.31 10.60
CA GLN A 184 -4.17 14.07 10.62
C GLN A 184 -5.06 12.83 10.49
N VAL A 185 -6.23 12.82 11.15
CA VAL A 185 -7.26 11.77 10.95
C VAL A 185 -7.64 11.69 9.48
N GLU A 186 -8.00 12.82 8.86
CA GLU A 186 -8.38 12.85 7.45
C GLU A 186 -7.26 12.37 6.52
N HIS A 187 -6.01 12.76 6.80
CA HIS A 187 -4.84 12.28 6.06
C HIS A 187 -4.71 10.76 6.15
N ASN A 188 -4.78 10.22 7.37
CA ASN A 188 -4.66 8.79 7.62
C ASN A 188 -5.80 8.00 6.96
N LEU A 189 -7.03 8.53 6.96
CA LEU A 189 -8.17 7.89 6.31
C LEU A 189 -8.05 7.87 4.78
N ARG A 190 -7.55 8.94 4.16
CA ARG A 190 -7.23 8.94 2.71
C ARG A 190 -6.20 7.85 2.39
N ALA A 191 -5.09 7.83 3.13
CA ALA A 191 -4.04 6.83 2.95
C ALA A 191 -4.57 5.40 3.16
N ALA A 192 -5.37 5.18 4.20
CA ALA A 192 -5.95 3.86 4.49
C ALA A 192 -6.92 3.40 3.40
N SER A 193 -7.75 4.30 2.86
CA SER A 193 -8.63 3.99 1.72
C SER A 193 -7.84 3.59 0.47
N GLU A 194 -6.75 4.31 0.17
CA GLU A 194 -5.89 3.97 -0.97
C GLU A 194 -5.17 2.64 -0.74
N GLU A 195 -4.55 2.43 0.43
CA GLU A 195 -3.74 1.25 0.71
C GLU A 195 -4.56 -0.03 0.88
N LEU A 196 -5.69 0.05 1.59
CA LEU A 196 -6.49 -1.11 1.96
C LEU A 196 -7.59 -1.43 0.95
N LEU A 197 -8.16 -0.41 0.29
CA LEU A 197 -9.32 -0.55 -0.59
C LEU A 197 -9.06 -0.14 -2.03
N ASN A 198 -7.88 0.40 -2.34
CA ASN A 198 -7.52 0.90 -3.67
C ASN A 198 -8.56 1.91 -4.22
N CYS A 199 -8.97 2.85 -3.38
CA CYS A 199 -9.94 3.87 -3.74
C CYS A 199 -9.55 5.27 -3.26
N VAL A 200 -10.04 6.30 -3.95
CA VAL A 200 -9.86 7.70 -3.55
C VAL A 200 -11.16 8.24 -2.99
N LEU A 201 -11.09 8.74 -1.74
CA LEU A 201 -12.18 9.47 -1.13
C LEU A 201 -12.10 10.95 -1.50
N THR A 202 -13.25 11.57 -1.79
CA THR A 202 -13.33 13.03 -1.91
C THR A 202 -13.09 13.68 -0.54
N ASN A 203 -12.70 14.96 -0.51
CA ASN A 203 -12.52 15.68 0.77
C ASN A 203 -13.77 15.65 1.66
N GLU A 204 -14.96 15.71 1.06
CA GLU A 204 -16.21 15.62 1.79
C GLU A 204 -16.44 14.21 2.35
N SER A 205 -16.21 13.17 1.55
CA SER A 205 -16.32 11.77 1.98
C SER A 205 -15.34 11.45 3.12
N VAL A 206 -14.11 11.97 3.08
CA VAL A 206 -13.12 11.79 4.16
C VAL A 206 -13.59 12.41 5.46
N LYS A 207 -14.15 13.64 5.42
CA LYS A 207 -14.70 14.31 6.59
C LYS A 207 -15.84 13.52 7.22
N GLN A 208 -16.80 13.10 6.40
CA GLN A 208 -17.93 12.29 6.84
C GLN A 208 -17.47 10.97 7.46
N LEU A 209 -16.48 10.30 6.86
CA LEU A 209 -15.90 9.08 7.41
C LEU A 209 -15.21 9.35 8.76
N GLY A 210 -14.45 10.45 8.88
CA GLY A 210 -13.84 10.87 10.14
C GLY A 210 -14.86 11.10 11.24
N GLU A 211 -15.97 11.77 10.94
CA GLU A 211 -17.09 11.97 11.87
C GLU A 211 -17.76 10.65 12.27
N ILE A 212 -17.96 9.72 11.32
CA ILE A 212 -18.51 8.39 11.59
C ILE A 212 -17.60 7.60 12.53
N LEU A 213 -16.28 7.63 12.27
CA LEU A 213 -15.29 6.97 13.11
C LEU A 213 -15.25 7.58 14.51
N CYS A 214 -15.25 8.91 14.62
CA CYS A 214 -15.32 9.61 15.90
C CYS A 214 -16.60 9.30 16.67
N ASN A 215 -17.74 9.23 15.99
CA ASN A 215 -19.01 8.84 16.61
C ASN A 215 -18.99 7.38 17.10
N ARG A 216 -18.29 6.48 16.41
CA ARG A 216 -18.09 5.09 16.87
C ARG A 216 -17.25 5.05 18.15
N ILE A 217 -16.16 5.81 18.20
CA ILE A 217 -15.30 5.98 19.38
C ILE A 217 -16.10 6.55 20.56
N TYR A 218 -16.84 7.64 20.33
CA TYR A 218 -17.70 8.26 21.33
C TYR A 218 -18.72 7.26 21.91
N ARG A 219 -19.40 6.47 21.07
CA ARG A 219 -20.33 5.44 21.57
C ARG A 219 -19.65 4.40 22.46
N LYS A 220 -18.42 3.98 22.12
CA LYS A 220 -17.64 3.04 22.93
C LYS A 220 -17.19 3.66 24.25
N SER A 221 -16.79 4.94 24.26
CA SER A 221 -16.35 5.64 25.48
C SER A 221 -17.48 5.76 26.53
N GLN A 222 -18.74 5.95 26.08
CA GLN A 222 -19.92 6.07 26.94
C GLN A 222 -20.41 4.77 27.60
N LEU A 223 -19.95 3.59 27.16
CA LEU A 223 -20.44 2.31 27.70
C LEU A 223 -20.13 2.16 29.20
N CYS A 224 -21.10 1.69 29.98
CA CYS A 224 -20.94 1.54 31.42
C CYS A 224 -19.98 0.39 31.78
N LYS A 225 -18.91 0.70 32.53
CA LYS A 225 -17.92 -0.29 33.03
C LYS A 225 -18.51 -1.40 33.92
N LYS A 226 -19.74 -1.22 34.46
CA LYS A 226 -20.42 -2.24 35.28
C LYS A 226 -21.15 -3.29 34.45
N THR A 227 -21.49 -2.98 33.21
CA THR A 227 -22.34 -3.81 32.35
C THR A 227 -21.58 -4.37 31.16
N TYR A 228 -20.63 -3.60 30.63
CA TYR A 228 -19.88 -3.94 29.42
C TYR A 228 -18.45 -4.35 29.75
N LEU A 229 -17.88 -5.19 28.91
CA LEU A 229 -16.51 -5.68 28.98
C LEU A 229 -15.54 -4.73 28.27
N ALA A 230 -14.25 -4.90 28.52
CA ALA A 230 -13.18 -4.13 27.86
C ALA A 230 -13.27 -4.21 26.32
N GLN A 231 -13.61 -5.37 25.78
CA GLN A 231 -13.76 -5.58 24.34
C GLN A 231 -14.89 -4.73 23.73
N ASP A 232 -15.99 -4.51 24.45
CA ASP A 232 -17.13 -3.73 23.96
C ASP A 232 -16.76 -2.24 23.85
N LYS A 233 -15.88 -1.79 24.75
CA LYS A 233 -15.29 -0.45 24.80
C LYS A 233 -14.09 -0.27 23.86
N THR A 234 -13.74 -1.29 23.09
CA THR A 234 -12.56 -1.29 22.21
C THR A 234 -12.99 -1.34 20.75
N LEU A 235 -12.48 -0.41 19.94
CA LEU A 235 -12.58 -0.49 18.49
C LEU A 235 -11.46 -1.39 17.98
N SER A 236 -11.79 -2.57 17.47
CA SER A 236 -10.79 -3.48 16.89
C SER A 236 -10.36 -3.01 15.50
N ARG A 237 -9.16 -3.42 15.06
CA ARG A 237 -8.69 -3.12 13.70
C ARG A 237 -9.64 -3.65 12.63
N ASN A 238 -10.17 -4.86 12.79
CA ASN A 238 -11.12 -5.45 11.83
C ASN A 238 -12.42 -4.64 11.76
N GLU A 239 -12.98 -4.25 12.91
CA GLU A 239 -14.17 -3.40 12.96
C GLU A 239 -13.94 -2.05 12.24
N ALA A 240 -12.75 -1.46 12.38
CA ALA A 240 -12.39 -0.22 11.68
C ALA A 240 -12.24 -0.42 10.16
N ILE A 241 -11.63 -1.53 9.71
CA ILE A 241 -11.50 -1.87 8.28
C ILE A 241 -12.88 -2.13 7.67
N ASP A 242 -13.76 -2.85 8.37
CA ASP A 242 -15.11 -3.13 7.89
C ASP A 242 -15.95 -1.84 7.79
N LEU A 243 -15.81 -0.92 8.75
CA LEU A 243 -16.41 0.41 8.67
C LEU A 243 -15.91 1.19 7.43
N LEU A 244 -14.60 1.12 7.14
CA LEU A 244 -14.01 1.73 5.96
C LEU A 244 -14.59 1.13 4.67
N ARG A 245 -14.69 -0.20 4.59
CA ARG A 245 -15.29 -0.93 3.45
C ARG A 245 -16.75 -0.60 3.25
N ASP A 246 -17.54 -0.60 4.32
CA ASP A 246 -18.96 -0.29 4.27
C ASP A 246 -19.20 1.15 3.80
N PHE A 247 -18.36 2.08 4.25
CA PHE A 247 -18.43 3.47 3.81
C PHE A 247 -18.05 3.59 2.33
N ALA A 248 -16.97 2.93 1.93
CA ALA A 248 -16.51 2.86 0.55
C ALA A 248 -17.58 2.29 -0.41
N LEU A 249 -18.29 1.22 -0.02
CA LEU A 249 -19.33 0.61 -0.86
C LEU A 249 -20.56 1.52 -1.03
N LYS A 250 -20.88 2.35 -0.03
CA LYS A 250 -22.07 3.23 -0.03
C LYS A 250 -21.83 4.56 -0.72
N ASN A 251 -20.59 5.00 -0.79
CA ASN A 251 -20.23 6.25 -1.43
C ASN A 251 -19.64 5.94 -2.80
N THR A 252 -20.04 6.66 -3.83
CA THR A 252 -19.52 6.49 -5.19
C THR A 252 -18.05 6.92 -5.22
N LEU A 253 -17.16 6.01 -4.84
CA LEU A 253 -15.72 6.22 -4.86
C LEU A 253 -15.29 6.49 -6.29
N LEU A 254 -14.30 7.34 -6.47
CA LEU A 254 -13.59 7.39 -7.74
C LEU A 254 -12.86 6.04 -7.87
N PRO A 255 -13.26 5.15 -8.79
CA PRO A 255 -12.60 3.87 -8.90
C PRO A 255 -11.18 4.12 -9.39
N LYS A 256 -10.22 3.34 -8.89
CA LYS A 256 -8.91 3.21 -9.55
C LYS A 256 -9.11 2.35 -10.79
N ALA A 257 -8.34 2.61 -11.84
CA ALA A 257 -8.56 2.02 -13.17
C ALA A 257 -8.39 0.49 -13.21
N TYR A 258 -7.61 -0.04 -12.29
CA TYR A 258 -7.21 -1.45 -12.26
C TYR A 258 -7.63 -2.10 -10.94
N PRO A 259 -8.94 -2.33 -10.74
CA PRO A 259 -9.42 -3.03 -9.55
C PRO A 259 -8.85 -4.45 -9.47
N VAL A 260 -8.85 -5.02 -8.27
CA VAL A 260 -8.53 -6.44 -8.05
C VAL A 260 -9.77 -7.24 -8.45
N VAL A 261 -9.88 -7.54 -9.74
CA VAL A 261 -10.95 -8.36 -10.31
C VAL A 261 -10.38 -9.72 -10.66
N ASP A 262 -11.12 -10.78 -10.39
CA ASP A 262 -10.73 -12.13 -10.80
C ASP A 262 -11.06 -12.34 -12.29
N LEU A 263 -10.22 -11.77 -13.15
CA LEU A 263 -10.24 -12.03 -14.58
C LEU A 263 -9.62 -13.41 -14.85
N ALA A 264 -10.19 -14.13 -15.82
CA ALA A 264 -9.79 -15.47 -16.15
C ALA A 264 -8.45 -15.51 -16.92
N ASP A 265 -7.73 -16.63 -16.78
CA ASP A 265 -6.39 -16.80 -17.33
C ASP A 265 -6.41 -17.09 -18.83
N ILE A 266 -5.66 -16.31 -19.62
CA ILE A 266 -5.45 -16.59 -21.05
C ILE A 266 -4.53 -17.81 -21.23
N VAL A 267 -3.52 -17.90 -20.37
CA VAL A 267 -2.48 -18.94 -20.40
C VAL A 267 -2.23 -19.48 -18.99
N THR A 268 -1.81 -20.74 -18.90
CA THR A 268 -1.48 -21.41 -17.64
C THR A 268 0.05 -21.50 -17.48
N PRO A 269 0.63 -21.22 -16.30
CA PRO A 269 2.05 -21.43 -16.04
C PRO A 269 2.44 -22.91 -16.16
N LEU A 270 3.49 -23.20 -16.94
CA LEU A 270 4.10 -24.54 -17.02
C LEU A 270 5.28 -24.65 -16.03
N PHE A 271 6.14 -23.64 -15.98
CA PHE A 271 7.26 -23.57 -15.03
C PHE A 271 7.67 -22.12 -14.74
N ASP A 272 8.34 -21.90 -13.60
CA ASP A 272 8.97 -20.63 -13.20
C ASP A 272 10.33 -20.90 -12.56
N GLU A 273 11.41 -20.49 -13.24
CA GLU A 273 12.78 -20.63 -12.76
C GLU A 273 13.42 -19.26 -12.53
N ARG A 274 14.12 -19.12 -11.41
CA ARG A 274 14.87 -17.91 -11.06
C ARG A 274 16.34 -18.25 -10.91
N VAL A 275 17.18 -17.61 -11.72
CA VAL A 275 18.64 -17.77 -11.69
C VAL A 275 19.27 -16.38 -11.70
N GLU A 276 19.78 -15.95 -10.54
CA GLU A 276 20.38 -14.62 -10.36
C GLU A 276 19.41 -13.50 -10.79
N ASN A 277 19.82 -12.63 -11.71
CA ASN A 277 19.01 -11.54 -12.27
C ASN A 277 18.01 -12.01 -13.35
N ARG A 278 17.81 -13.32 -13.52
CA ARG A 278 17.02 -13.89 -14.61
C ARG A 278 15.82 -14.64 -14.08
N ARG A 279 14.67 -14.39 -14.68
CA ARG A 279 13.45 -15.19 -14.50
C ARG A 279 13.07 -15.83 -15.83
N LYS A 280 12.80 -17.13 -15.83
CA LYS A 280 12.41 -17.90 -17.02
C LYS A 280 11.04 -18.51 -16.74
N GLN A 281 10.06 -18.22 -17.57
CA GLN A 281 8.71 -18.74 -17.43
C GLN A 281 8.20 -19.30 -18.76
N GLY A 282 7.74 -20.55 -18.71
CA GLY A 282 7.01 -21.19 -19.79
C GLY A 282 5.51 -21.16 -19.50
N PHE A 283 4.72 -20.94 -20.53
CA PHE A 283 3.26 -20.93 -20.46
C PHE A 283 2.68 -21.86 -21.50
N VAL A 284 1.49 -22.39 -21.22
CA VAL A 284 0.75 -23.30 -22.10
C VAL A 284 -0.75 -22.99 -22.06
N GLN A 285 -1.51 -23.62 -22.95
CA GLN A 285 -2.96 -23.69 -22.86
C GLN A 285 -3.42 -25.11 -23.17
N GLY A 286 -4.49 -25.54 -22.51
CA GLY A 286 -4.98 -26.92 -22.58
C GLY A 286 -5.73 -27.25 -23.87
N PHE A 287 -5.98 -28.55 -24.02
CA PHE A 287 -6.82 -29.14 -25.06
C PHE A 287 -8.14 -29.60 -24.45
N ASN A 288 -9.22 -29.50 -25.22
CA ASN A 288 -10.45 -30.23 -24.97
C ASN A 288 -10.38 -31.51 -25.81
N PHE A 289 -10.05 -32.64 -25.16
CA PHE A 289 -9.70 -33.88 -25.85
C PHE A 289 -8.52 -33.67 -26.80
N ASP A 290 -8.74 -33.78 -28.10
CA ASP A 290 -7.74 -33.58 -29.15
C ASP A 290 -7.76 -32.18 -29.79
N ALA A 291 -8.70 -31.31 -29.38
CA ALA A 291 -8.85 -29.97 -29.92
C ALA A 291 -8.22 -28.90 -29.01
N TYR A 292 -7.28 -28.12 -29.55
CA TYR A 292 -6.70 -26.98 -28.84
C TYR A 292 -7.75 -25.90 -28.60
N ARG A 293 -7.77 -25.30 -27.40
CA ARG A 293 -8.81 -24.37 -26.95
C ARG A 293 -8.63 -22.95 -27.51
N TYR A 294 -8.58 -22.80 -28.84
CA TYR A 294 -8.42 -21.50 -29.49
C TYR A 294 -9.50 -20.50 -29.09
N ASP A 295 -10.77 -20.90 -29.11
CA ASP A 295 -11.90 -20.00 -28.78
C ASP A 295 -11.81 -19.47 -27.34
N HIS A 296 -11.35 -20.32 -26.41
CA HIS A 296 -11.09 -19.88 -25.03
C HIS A 296 -10.02 -18.79 -24.98
N VAL A 297 -8.89 -18.96 -25.68
CA VAL A 297 -7.83 -17.93 -25.75
C VAL A 297 -8.41 -16.61 -26.27
N ILE A 298 -9.24 -16.65 -27.31
CA ILE A 298 -9.86 -15.45 -27.88
C ILE A 298 -10.88 -14.80 -26.94
N ASP A 299 -11.67 -15.61 -26.23
CA ASP A 299 -12.61 -15.11 -25.24
C ASP A 299 -11.89 -14.35 -24.13
N MET A 300 -10.81 -14.94 -23.59
CA MET A 300 -10.04 -14.29 -22.53
C MET A 300 -9.25 -13.08 -23.05
N LEU A 301 -8.70 -13.13 -24.27
CA LEU A 301 -8.06 -11.96 -24.88
C LEU A 301 -9.02 -10.76 -24.96
N VAL A 302 -10.28 -11.01 -25.31
CA VAL A 302 -11.30 -9.96 -25.35
C VAL A 302 -11.49 -9.37 -23.95
N ASP A 303 -11.62 -10.18 -22.90
CA ASP A 303 -11.84 -9.70 -21.53
C ASP A 303 -10.69 -8.81 -20.99
N TRP A 304 -9.46 -8.99 -21.49
CA TRP A 304 -8.27 -8.27 -21.02
C TRP A 304 -7.89 -7.05 -21.87
N VAL A 305 -8.43 -6.89 -23.08
CA VAL A 305 -7.95 -5.88 -24.05
C VAL A 305 -8.18 -4.44 -23.56
N ASP A 306 -9.20 -4.22 -22.73
CA ASP A 306 -9.54 -2.91 -22.17
C ASP A 306 -8.37 -2.32 -21.37
N GLU A 307 -7.74 -3.13 -20.51
CA GLU A 307 -6.64 -2.67 -19.66
C GLU A 307 -5.41 -2.18 -20.45
N VAL A 308 -5.26 -2.64 -21.70
CA VAL A 308 -4.12 -2.32 -22.57
C VAL A 308 -4.41 -1.13 -23.48
N PHE A 309 -5.65 -1.02 -23.97
CA PHE A 309 -6.01 -0.07 -25.03
C PHE A 309 -6.85 1.13 -24.56
N LEU A 310 -7.34 1.13 -23.32
CA LEU A 310 -8.02 2.27 -22.71
C LEU A 310 -7.12 2.99 -21.70
N ARG A 311 -7.31 4.31 -21.59
CA ARG A 311 -6.70 5.12 -20.53
C ARG A 311 -7.28 4.75 -19.16
N PRO A 312 -6.54 5.00 -18.06
CA PRO A 312 -7.05 4.78 -16.73
C PRO A 312 -8.37 5.52 -16.47
N SER A 313 -8.46 6.78 -16.92
CA SER A 313 -9.69 7.57 -16.88
C SER A 313 -10.85 6.96 -17.68
N GLU A 314 -10.58 6.38 -18.86
CA GLU A 314 -11.58 5.71 -19.70
C GLU A 314 -12.10 4.43 -19.05
N LEU A 315 -11.21 3.63 -18.43
CA LEU A 315 -11.56 2.42 -17.69
C LEU A 315 -12.51 2.71 -16.52
N THR A 316 -12.29 3.82 -15.83
CA THR A 316 -13.12 4.21 -14.67
C THR A 316 -14.48 4.78 -15.07
N ALA A 317 -14.60 5.31 -16.28
CA ALA A 317 -15.85 5.86 -16.81
C ALA A 317 -16.70 4.81 -17.54
N ASN A 318 -16.09 3.80 -18.15
CA ASN A 318 -16.75 2.79 -18.96
C ASN A 318 -16.86 1.45 -18.21
N SER A 319 -18.02 1.18 -17.62
CA SER A 319 -18.33 -0.12 -16.99
C SER A 319 -18.87 -1.18 -17.95
N GLN A 320 -18.76 -0.99 -19.27
CA GLN A 320 -19.37 -1.88 -20.28
C GLN A 320 -18.31 -2.65 -21.07
N VAL A 321 -18.48 -3.98 -21.03
CA VAL A 321 -17.75 -5.02 -21.76
C VAL A 321 -17.59 -4.69 -23.26
N ILE A 322 -16.40 -4.97 -23.80
CA ILE A 322 -15.90 -4.88 -25.19
C ILE A 322 -16.92 -5.06 -26.31
N SER A 323 -17.98 -5.84 -26.12
CA SER A 323 -18.98 -6.10 -27.15
C SER A 323 -19.78 -4.86 -27.60
N LYS A 324 -19.71 -3.73 -26.88
CA LYS A 324 -20.49 -2.52 -27.19
C LYS A 324 -19.68 -1.24 -27.47
N SER A 325 -18.36 -1.22 -27.22
CA SER A 325 -17.55 -0.01 -27.44
C SER A 325 -17.03 0.05 -28.87
N THR A 326 -17.76 0.76 -29.75
CA THR A 326 -17.34 1.03 -31.13
C THR A 326 -15.99 1.74 -31.18
N ASP A 327 -15.71 2.62 -30.21
CA ASP A 327 -14.48 3.41 -30.13
C ASP A 327 -13.25 2.54 -29.85
N LEU A 328 -13.37 1.56 -28.94
CA LEU A 328 -12.29 0.64 -28.64
C LEU A 328 -11.99 -0.28 -29.82
N ARG A 329 -13.02 -0.82 -30.47
CA ARG A 329 -12.84 -1.67 -31.67
C ARG A 329 -12.13 -0.90 -32.78
N SER A 330 -12.56 0.34 -33.04
CA SER A 330 -11.87 1.25 -33.97
C SER A 330 -10.41 1.46 -33.59
N ARG A 331 -10.12 1.70 -32.30
CA ARG A 331 -8.74 1.85 -31.80
C ARG A 331 -7.90 0.59 -32.03
N ILE A 332 -8.44 -0.60 -31.73
CA ILE A 332 -7.72 -1.88 -31.95
C ILE A 332 -7.41 -2.09 -33.43
N THR A 333 -8.34 -1.76 -34.34
CA THR A 333 -8.13 -1.92 -35.79
C THR A 333 -7.00 -1.07 -36.38
N GLN A 334 -6.51 -0.06 -35.64
CA GLN A 334 -5.34 0.74 -36.04
C GLN A 334 -4.00 0.04 -35.77
N PHE A 335 -4.01 -1.07 -35.02
CA PHE A 335 -2.82 -1.82 -34.66
C PHE A 335 -2.75 -3.17 -35.39
N ASP A 336 -1.54 -3.64 -35.63
CA ASP A 336 -1.31 -5.03 -36.02
C ASP A 336 -1.84 -5.96 -34.92
N LEU A 337 -2.67 -6.95 -35.30
CA LEU A 337 -3.24 -7.91 -34.37
C LEU A 337 -2.18 -8.70 -33.60
N LYS A 338 -0.98 -8.88 -34.17
CA LYS A 338 0.16 -9.50 -33.48
C LYS A 338 0.55 -8.73 -32.21
N VAL A 339 0.55 -7.40 -32.33
CA VAL A 339 0.85 -6.47 -31.24
C VAL A 339 -0.28 -6.49 -30.21
N VAL A 340 -1.54 -6.51 -30.67
CA VAL A 340 -2.73 -6.60 -29.79
C VAL A 340 -2.71 -7.88 -28.96
N VAL A 341 -2.46 -9.03 -29.58
CA VAL A 341 -2.45 -10.33 -28.90
C VAL A 341 -1.30 -10.41 -27.91
N SER A 342 -0.07 -10.12 -28.34
CA SER A 342 1.11 -10.27 -27.48
C SER A 342 1.10 -9.35 -26.27
N ARG A 343 0.71 -8.08 -26.43
CA ARG A 343 0.59 -7.13 -25.31
C ARG A 343 -0.48 -7.54 -24.32
N THR A 344 -1.63 -8.00 -24.81
CA THR A 344 -2.74 -8.44 -23.95
C THR A 344 -2.38 -9.68 -23.14
N ILE A 345 -1.72 -10.68 -23.76
CA ILE A 345 -1.22 -11.86 -23.05
C ILE A 345 -0.21 -11.45 -21.98
N LEU A 346 0.80 -10.66 -22.32
CA LEU A 346 1.80 -10.23 -21.34
C LEU A 346 1.17 -9.43 -20.19
N ASN A 347 0.23 -8.52 -20.50
CA ASN A 347 -0.51 -7.79 -19.47
C ASN A 347 -1.23 -8.74 -18.51
N SER A 348 -1.98 -9.71 -19.04
CA SER A 348 -2.70 -10.70 -18.21
C SER A 348 -1.75 -11.47 -17.29
N ILE A 349 -0.58 -11.89 -17.80
CA ILE A 349 0.40 -12.65 -17.02
C ILE A 349 0.93 -11.80 -15.86
N ILE A 350 1.34 -10.56 -16.13
CA ILE A 350 1.91 -9.67 -15.12
C ILE A 350 0.83 -9.33 -14.07
N ARG A 351 -0.39 -9.02 -14.50
CA ARG A 351 -1.53 -8.67 -13.63
C ARG A 351 -1.98 -9.81 -12.72
N LYS A 352 -1.93 -11.06 -13.20
CA LYS A 352 -2.31 -12.23 -12.39
C LYS A 352 -1.22 -12.65 -11.41
N GLN A 353 0.06 -12.47 -11.78
CA GLN A 353 1.18 -12.90 -10.94
C GLN A 353 1.66 -11.84 -9.96
N HIS A 354 1.31 -10.56 -10.19
CA HIS A 354 1.83 -9.43 -9.42
C HIS A 354 0.74 -8.39 -9.17
N VAL A 355 0.86 -7.65 -8.06
CA VAL A 355 0.09 -6.43 -7.84
C VAL A 355 0.67 -5.34 -8.75
N ALA A 356 0.17 -5.31 -9.98
CA ALA A 356 0.69 -4.47 -11.04
C ALA A 356 -0.40 -3.61 -11.68
N GLN A 357 -0.01 -2.45 -12.22
CA GLN A 357 -0.87 -1.58 -13.01
C GLN A 357 -0.18 -1.20 -14.31
N PRO A 358 -0.79 -1.46 -15.48
CA PRO A 358 -0.21 -1.06 -16.75
C PRO A 358 -0.26 0.46 -16.91
N ILE A 359 0.71 1.00 -17.63
CA ILE A 359 0.66 2.34 -18.21
C ILE A 359 0.25 2.13 -19.68
N PRO A 360 -0.94 2.61 -20.11
CA PRO A 360 -1.47 2.26 -21.42
C PRO A 360 -0.68 2.92 -22.55
N MET A 361 0.23 2.13 -23.13
CA MET A 361 1.23 2.60 -24.08
C MET A 361 0.66 3.04 -25.44
N VAL A 362 -0.57 2.63 -25.73
CA VAL A 362 -1.31 2.91 -26.96
C VAL A 362 -1.48 4.42 -27.19
N MET A 363 -1.53 5.21 -26.12
CA MET A 363 -1.67 6.68 -26.20
C MET A 363 -0.42 7.40 -26.73
N PHE A 364 0.76 6.80 -26.62
CA PHE A 364 2.02 7.45 -27.02
C PHE A 364 2.38 7.16 -28.47
N ALA A 365 2.04 5.96 -28.95
CA ALA A 365 2.16 5.60 -30.36
C ALA A 365 1.13 6.34 -31.24
N ALA A 366 -0.06 6.66 -30.71
CA ALA A 366 -1.11 7.35 -31.45
C ALA A 366 -0.89 8.88 -31.59
N ASN A 367 -0.13 9.49 -30.69
CA ASN A 367 0.02 10.95 -30.60
C ASN A 367 1.37 11.49 -31.11
N SER A 368 2.27 10.65 -31.63
CA SER A 368 3.57 11.14 -32.08
C SER A 368 4.27 10.21 -33.07
N ASP A 369 5.09 10.77 -33.95
CA ASP A 369 6.11 10.05 -34.75
C ASP A 369 7.18 9.36 -33.87
N LYS A 370 6.96 9.22 -32.55
CA LYS A 370 7.89 8.59 -31.61
C LYS A 370 7.78 7.07 -31.74
N CYS A 371 8.76 6.47 -32.39
CA CYS A 371 8.99 5.02 -32.36
C CYS A 371 9.43 4.61 -30.94
N LEU A 372 8.52 4.04 -30.14
CA LEU A 372 8.86 3.42 -28.86
C LEU A 372 9.53 2.06 -29.09
N LYS A 373 10.59 1.77 -28.35
CA LYS A 373 11.31 0.47 -28.43
C LYS A 373 10.83 -0.57 -27.43
N PHE A 374 9.75 -0.27 -26.71
CA PHE A 374 9.08 -1.18 -25.81
C PHE A 374 7.58 -1.24 -26.11
N ASP A 375 6.95 -2.32 -25.68
CA ASP A 375 5.57 -2.68 -26.02
C ASP A 375 4.61 -2.60 -24.83
N SER A 376 5.12 -2.75 -23.61
CA SER A 376 4.32 -2.63 -22.39
C SER A 376 5.13 -2.02 -21.25
N VAL A 377 4.46 -1.29 -20.36
CA VAL A 377 5.04 -0.83 -19.10
C VAL A 377 4.06 -1.11 -17.97
N HIS A 378 4.58 -1.62 -16.86
CA HIS A 378 3.80 -1.90 -15.66
C HIS A 378 4.50 -1.33 -14.44
N ILE A 379 3.73 -0.64 -13.61
CA ILE A 379 4.12 -0.32 -12.24
C ILE A 379 3.83 -1.55 -11.40
N VAL A 380 4.85 -2.15 -10.80
CA VAL A 380 4.72 -3.34 -9.96
C VAL A 380 4.98 -2.96 -8.51
N ARG A 381 4.05 -3.33 -7.63
CA ARG A 381 4.14 -3.01 -6.21
C ARG A 381 5.32 -3.75 -5.56
N GLY A 382 6.26 -2.96 -5.04
CA GLY A 382 7.33 -3.45 -4.17
C GLY A 382 7.00 -3.26 -2.68
N ASN A 383 7.93 -3.69 -1.82
CA ASN A 383 7.83 -3.48 -0.38
C ASN A 383 8.34 -2.08 0.00
N ASP A 384 7.83 -1.51 1.11
CA ASP A 384 8.32 -0.26 1.72
C ASP A 384 8.47 0.91 0.73
N ASP A 385 7.44 1.16 -0.08
CA ASP A 385 7.45 2.20 -1.12
C ASP A 385 8.59 2.06 -2.13
N ASN A 386 9.11 0.85 -2.38
CA ASN A 386 10.13 0.60 -3.40
C ASN A 386 9.52 -0.03 -4.66
N HIS A 387 8.68 0.72 -5.38
CA HIS A 387 7.95 0.18 -6.54
C HIS A 387 8.88 -0.09 -7.72
N GLU A 388 8.59 -1.12 -8.51
CA GLU A 388 9.38 -1.49 -9.68
C GLU A 388 8.70 -1.03 -10.96
N LEU A 389 9.50 -0.75 -11.99
CA LEU A 389 9.02 -0.52 -13.34
C LEU A 389 9.40 -1.70 -14.23
N TRP A 390 8.39 -2.40 -14.75
CA TRP A 390 8.58 -3.52 -15.65
C TRP A 390 8.35 -3.05 -17.08
N VAL A 391 9.37 -3.19 -17.92
CA VAL A 391 9.37 -2.74 -19.32
C VAL A 391 9.40 -3.97 -20.23
N GLY A 392 8.33 -4.16 -20.99
CA GLY A 392 8.14 -5.35 -21.83
C GLY A 392 8.42 -5.09 -23.30
N VAL A 393 9.06 -6.05 -23.97
CA VAL A 393 9.18 -6.17 -25.42
C VAL A 393 8.51 -7.48 -25.83
N THR A 394 7.64 -7.44 -26.83
CA THR A 394 6.76 -8.56 -27.15
C THR A 394 6.74 -8.89 -28.63
N GLU A 395 6.75 -10.18 -28.97
CA GLU A 395 6.56 -10.66 -30.35
C GLU A 395 5.54 -11.81 -30.40
N PHE A 396 4.61 -11.74 -31.36
CA PHE A 396 3.71 -12.84 -31.70
C PHE A 396 4.04 -13.32 -33.11
N ILE A 397 4.79 -14.42 -33.20
CA ILE A 397 5.46 -14.85 -34.42
C ILE A 397 4.45 -15.57 -35.33
N GLU A 398 4.29 -15.11 -36.57
CA GLU A 398 3.41 -15.77 -37.54
C GLU A 398 3.99 -17.13 -37.93
N ASN A 399 3.13 -18.05 -38.37
CA ASN A 399 3.58 -19.39 -38.71
C ASN A 399 4.56 -19.43 -39.89
N SER A 400 4.55 -18.39 -40.74
CA SER A 400 5.44 -18.22 -41.89
C SER A 400 6.80 -17.62 -41.55
N ASP A 401 6.93 -17.01 -40.37
CA ASP A 401 8.13 -16.28 -39.98
C ASP A 401 9.21 -17.24 -39.45
N ASP A 402 10.48 -16.92 -39.70
CA ASP A 402 11.59 -17.63 -39.07
C ASP A 402 11.75 -17.15 -37.62
N ILE A 403 11.51 -18.05 -36.67
CA ILE A 403 11.64 -17.78 -35.23
C ILE A 403 13.02 -17.25 -34.85
N ILE A 404 14.08 -17.72 -35.50
CA ILE A 404 15.45 -17.33 -35.20
C ILE A 404 15.68 -15.88 -35.64
N GLU A 405 15.26 -15.51 -36.84
CA GLU A 405 15.35 -14.12 -37.33
C GLU A 405 14.56 -13.15 -36.44
N VAL A 406 13.37 -13.56 -35.99
CA VAL A 406 12.55 -12.74 -35.07
C VAL A 406 13.24 -12.58 -33.71
N ILE A 407 13.83 -13.64 -33.16
CA ILE A 407 14.61 -13.58 -31.93
C ILE A 407 15.79 -12.61 -32.09
N GLU A 408 16.50 -12.65 -33.22
CA GLU A 408 17.62 -11.75 -33.48
C GLU A 408 17.19 -10.28 -33.52
N ARG A 409 16.08 -10.00 -34.21
CA ARG A 409 15.47 -8.67 -34.24
C ARG A 409 15.03 -8.19 -32.86
N LEU A 410 14.40 -9.06 -32.07
CA LEU A 410 13.98 -8.77 -30.71
C LEU A 410 15.17 -8.42 -29.81
N CYS A 411 16.26 -9.19 -29.91
CA CYS A 411 17.49 -8.91 -29.17
C CYS A 411 18.13 -7.57 -29.59
N GLY A 412 18.04 -7.21 -30.88
CA GLY A 412 18.40 -5.88 -31.37
C GLY A 412 17.56 -4.77 -30.74
N LYS A 413 16.22 -4.91 -30.78
CA LYS A 413 15.27 -3.96 -30.16
C LYS A 413 15.53 -3.76 -28.68
N MET A 414 15.82 -4.84 -27.94
CA MET A 414 16.16 -4.77 -26.52
C MET A 414 17.48 -4.04 -26.27
N SER A 415 18.49 -4.23 -27.13
CA SER A 415 19.75 -3.49 -27.06
C SER A 415 19.54 -1.99 -27.28
N GLU A 416 18.77 -1.60 -28.29
CA GLU A 416 18.44 -0.20 -28.54
C GLU A 416 17.69 0.43 -27.35
N LEU A 417 16.68 -0.26 -26.83
CA LEU A 417 15.92 0.17 -25.65
C LEU A 417 16.83 0.49 -24.46
N VAL A 418 17.70 -0.45 -24.09
CA VAL A 418 18.53 -0.34 -22.88
C VAL A 418 19.64 0.70 -23.02
N PHE A 419 20.30 0.78 -24.19
CA PHE A 419 21.52 1.58 -24.33
C PHE A 419 21.31 2.94 -25.00
N ILE A 420 20.20 3.15 -25.71
CA ILE A 420 19.98 4.35 -26.54
C ILE A 420 18.76 5.11 -26.06
N ASP A 421 17.61 4.44 -25.97
CA ASP A 421 16.32 5.13 -25.85
C ASP A 421 15.81 5.31 -24.40
N MET A 422 16.40 4.62 -23.42
CA MET A 422 15.85 4.55 -22.05
C MET A 422 15.58 5.92 -21.41
N ASP A 423 16.44 6.94 -21.59
CA ASP A 423 16.20 8.26 -21.01
C ASP A 423 15.00 8.97 -21.65
N LYS A 424 14.89 8.90 -22.97
CA LYS A 424 13.74 9.41 -23.72
C LYS A 424 12.46 8.67 -23.34
N ASP A 425 12.55 7.36 -23.21
CA ASP A 425 11.43 6.48 -22.88
C ASP A 425 10.93 6.73 -21.45
N ARG A 426 11.82 6.95 -20.47
CA ARG A 426 11.46 7.36 -19.10
C ARG A 426 10.65 8.64 -19.07
N GLN A 427 11.04 9.65 -19.85
CA GLN A 427 10.29 10.90 -19.95
C GLN A 427 8.88 10.67 -20.52
N ILE A 428 8.76 9.85 -21.57
CA ILE A 428 7.46 9.52 -22.17
C ILE A 428 6.55 8.80 -21.17
N ILE A 429 7.10 7.86 -20.40
CA ILE A 429 6.36 7.14 -19.35
C ILE A 429 5.90 8.10 -18.25
N LEU A 430 6.77 9.04 -17.84
CA LEU A 430 6.47 10.04 -16.81
C LEU A 430 5.34 10.99 -17.24
N GLU A 431 5.36 11.47 -18.49
CA GLU A 431 4.31 12.30 -19.08
C GLU A 431 2.99 11.53 -19.27
N GLY A 432 3.10 10.20 -19.36
CA GLY A 432 2.03 9.32 -19.77
C GLY A 432 1.19 8.68 -18.69
N LYS A 433 1.73 8.57 -17.48
CA LYS A 433 1.00 8.02 -16.33
C LYS A 433 -0.11 8.96 -15.90
N ASP A 434 -1.26 8.39 -15.56
CA ASP A 434 -2.42 9.13 -15.05
C ASP A 434 -2.61 8.81 -13.55
N ASP A 435 -1.71 9.37 -12.72
CA ASP A 435 -1.57 9.02 -11.29
C ASP A 435 -2.88 9.11 -10.50
N LYS A 436 -3.78 10.00 -10.93
CA LYS A 436 -5.09 10.18 -10.31
C LYS A 436 -5.85 8.84 -10.23
N TYR A 437 -5.69 7.98 -11.22
CA TYR A 437 -6.39 6.70 -11.35
C TYR A 437 -5.50 5.47 -11.08
N LEU A 438 -4.21 5.67 -10.83
CA LEU A 438 -3.25 4.64 -10.44
C LEU A 438 -3.14 4.54 -8.91
N PHE A 439 -2.64 3.43 -8.36
CA PHE A 439 -2.31 3.34 -6.94
C PHE A 439 -1.16 4.32 -6.61
N LYS A 440 -1.03 4.71 -5.35
CA LYS A 440 0.08 5.56 -4.91
C LYS A 440 1.41 4.82 -5.08
N HIS A 441 2.32 5.42 -5.84
CA HIS A 441 3.62 4.84 -6.19
C HIS A 441 4.72 5.91 -6.08
N ASP A 442 5.97 5.48 -6.18
CA ASP A 442 7.15 6.35 -6.08
C ASP A 442 8.05 6.25 -7.33
N ILE A 443 7.54 5.69 -8.43
CA ILE A 443 8.35 5.46 -9.65
C ILE A 443 8.79 6.75 -10.35
N ASP A 444 8.20 7.90 -10.01
CA ASP A 444 8.66 9.22 -10.46
C ASP A 444 10.15 9.42 -10.16
N THR A 445 10.63 8.88 -9.05
CA THR A 445 12.05 8.94 -8.66
C THR A 445 12.97 8.25 -9.66
N ILE A 446 12.55 7.12 -10.24
CA ILE A 446 13.34 6.35 -11.21
C ILE A 446 13.10 6.80 -12.65
N LEU A 447 11.96 7.45 -12.91
CA LEU A 447 11.61 8.07 -14.19
C LEU A 447 12.26 9.46 -14.38
N ASP A 448 12.75 10.09 -13.31
CA ASP A 448 13.47 11.36 -13.40
C ASP A 448 14.74 11.21 -14.24
N THR A 449 14.77 11.92 -15.37
CA THR A 449 15.86 11.92 -16.35
C THR A 449 17.02 12.82 -15.94
N SER A 450 16.93 13.54 -14.82
CA SER A 450 18.07 14.28 -14.24
C SER A 450 19.20 13.36 -13.77
N ASN A 451 18.87 12.10 -13.44
CA ASN A 451 19.81 11.05 -13.08
C ASN A 451 19.91 9.99 -14.18
N SER A 452 21.06 9.31 -14.25
CA SER A 452 21.20 8.14 -15.12
C SER A 452 20.22 7.04 -14.72
N PHE A 453 19.60 6.40 -15.71
CA PHE A 453 18.82 5.18 -15.51
C PHE A 453 19.56 4.11 -14.67
N SER A 454 20.89 4.02 -14.86
CA SER A 454 21.73 3.04 -14.14
C SER A 454 21.77 3.25 -12.62
N SER A 455 21.45 4.45 -12.13
CA SER A 455 21.39 4.76 -10.69
C SER A 455 20.29 4.03 -9.95
N HIS A 456 19.29 3.50 -10.67
CA HIS A 456 18.14 2.79 -10.11
C HIS A 456 17.88 1.46 -10.83
N LEU A 457 18.93 0.86 -11.40
CA LEU A 457 18.84 -0.34 -12.24
C LEU A 457 18.10 -1.49 -11.55
N GLU A 458 18.27 -1.61 -10.23
CA GLU A 458 17.63 -2.64 -9.40
C GLU A 458 16.09 -2.54 -9.39
N ARG A 459 15.54 -1.36 -9.68
CA ARG A 459 14.08 -1.11 -9.72
C ARG A 459 13.47 -1.32 -11.11
N PHE A 460 14.30 -1.58 -12.12
CA PHE A 460 13.84 -1.92 -13.45
C PHE A 460 13.91 -3.41 -13.70
N LYS A 461 12.88 -3.93 -14.38
CA LYS A 461 12.89 -5.28 -14.92
C LYS A 461 12.48 -5.25 -16.38
N PHE A 462 13.32 -5.80 -17.25
CA PHE A 462 13.00 -5.94 -18.66
C PHE A 462 12.40 -7.30 -18.91
N VAL A 463 11.28 -7.33 -19.61
CA VAL A 463 10.51 -8.54 -19.87
C VAL A 463 10.45 -8.79 -21.38
N VAL A 464 10.83 -9.98 -21.81
CA VAL A 464 10.70 -10.46 -23.16
C VAL A 464 9.55 -11.45 -23.20
N PHE A 465 8.55 -11.18 -24.02
CA PHE A 465 7.48 -12.12 -24.32
C PHE A 465 7.56 -12.58 -25.77
N ILE A 466 7.56 -13.89 -26.00
CA ILE A 466 7.41 -14.46 -27.34
C ILE A 466 6.31 -15.53 -27.37
N SER A 467 5.54 -15.51 -28.45
CA SER A 467 4.66 -16.61 -28.83
C SER A 467 5.08 -17.13 -30.19
N TYR A 468 5.12 -18.45 -30.37
CA TYR A 468 5.54 -19.08 -31.62
C TYR A 468 4.78 -20.38 -31.89
N ARG A 469 4.80 -20.79 -33.16
CA ARG A 469 4.24 -22.06 -33.59
C ARG A 469 5.16 -23.23 -33.23
N LEU A 470 4.63 -24.22 -32.54
CA LEU A 470 5.25 -25.52 -32.33
C LEU A 470 4.37 -26.60 -32.99
N PRO A 471 4.65 -27.02 -34.23
CA PRO A 471 3.79 -27.96 -34.96
C PRO A 471 3.61 -29.33 -34.29
N SER A 472 4.60 -29.76 -33.50
CA SER A 472 4.54 -31.00 -32.73
C SER A 472 3.71 -30.88 -31.45
N TYR A 473 3.22 -29.68 -31.10
CA TYR A 473 2.44 -29.45 -29.89
C TYR A 473 0.99 -29.90 -30.10
N ASP A 474 0.66 -31.04 -29.50
CA ASP A 474 -0.67 -31.64 -29.50
C ASP A 474 -1.07 -32.15 -28.11
N TYR A 475 -2.25 -32.76 -28.01
CA TYR A 475 -2.80 -33.31 -26.76
C TYR A 475 -2.00 -34.49 -26.18
N LYS A 476 -1.03 -35.04 -26.91
CA LYS A 476 -0.15 -36.13 -26.45
C LYS A 476 1.24 -35.63 -26.04
N THR A 477 1.54 -34.37 -26.30
CA THR A 477 2.84 -33.79 -25.98
C THR A 477 2.99 -33.68 -24.47
N SER A 478 4.01 -34.35 -23.91
CA SER A 478 4.29 -34.30 -22.47
C SER A 478 4.82 -32.94 -22.04
N GLU A 479 4.54 -32.56 -20.79
CA GLU A 479 5.04 -31.33 -20.16
C GLU A 479 6.57 -31.21 -20.17
N ASP A 480 7.30 -32.34 -20.03
CA ASP A 480 8.77 -32.35 -20.05
C ASP A 480 9.33 -31.92 -21.41
N VAL A 481 8.74 -32.41 -22.50
CA VAL A 481 9.14 -32.05 -23.88
C VAL A 481 8.87 -30.56 -24.14
N LEU A 482 7.71 -30.04 -23.72
CA LEU A 482 7.39 -28.62 -23.84
C LEU A 482 8.33 -27.76 -23.00
N THR A 483 8.60 -28.19 -21.77
CA THR A 483 9.50 -27.48 -20.85
C THR A 483 10.89 -27.38 -21.44
N GLN A 484 11.42 -28.48 -22.00
CA GLN A 484 12.74 -28.50 -22.60
C GLN A 484 12.81 -27.62 -23.86
N GLU A 485 11.83 -27.75 -24.77
CA GLU A 485 11.74 -26.92 -25.99
C GLU A 485 11.71 -25.42 -25.65
N ILE A 486 10.88 -25.02 -24.68
CA ILE A 486 10.81 -23.62 -24.23
C ILE A 486 12.15 -23.17 -23.62
N LYS A 487 12.74 -24.00 -22.76
CA LYS A 487 14.03 -23.67 -22.11
C LYS A 487 15.15 -23.49 -23.13
N ASP A 488 15.16 -24.28 -24.20
CA ASP A 488 16.15 -24.15 -25.27
C ASP A 488 15.98 -22.84 -26.04
N LYS A 489 14.74 -22.41 -26.32
CA LYS A 489 14.48 -21.08 -26.90
C LYS A 489 14.89 -19.94 -25.97
N ILE A 490 14.59 -20.04 -24.67
CA ILE A 490 15.00 -19.05 -23.67
C ILE A 490 16.52 -18.95 -23.60
N LYS A 491 17.20 -20.10 -23.58
CA LYS A 491 18.67 -20.15 -23.58
C LYS A 491 19.24 -19.49 -24.84
N TYR A 492 18.71 -19.82 -26.01
CA TYR A 492 19.14 -19.22 -27.27
C TYR A 492 18.99 -17.68 -27.27
N MET A 493 17.83 -17.16 -26.87
CA MET A 493 17.60 -15.71 -26.75
C MET A 493 18.61 -15.05 -25.81
N TYR A 494 18.83 -15.66 -24.64
CA TYR A 494 19.73 -15.11 -23.64
C TYR A 494 21.19 -15.12 -24.11
N ASP A 495 21.68 -16.25 -24.64
CA ASP A 495 23.05 -16.38 -25.13
C ASP A 495 23.33 -15.36 -26.26
N LEU A 496 22.33 -15.12 -27.12
CA LEU A 496 22.42 -14.09 -28.16
C LEU A 496 22.49 -12.66 -27.58
N MET A 497 21.66 -12.34 -26.58
CA MET A 497 21.73 -11.04 -25.89
C MET A 497 23.09 -10.82 -25.23
N ILE A 498 23.62 -11.81 -24.50
CA ILE A 498 24.94 -11.72 -23.86
C ILE A 498 26.05 -11.55 -24.90
N THR A 499 25.96 -12.24 -26.04
CA THR A 499 26.93 -12.11 -27.13
C THR A 499 26.95 -10.71 -27.71
N LYS A 500 25.80 -10.03 -27.79
CA LYS A 500 25.72 -8.62 -28.21
C LYS A 500 26.31 -7.67 -27.16
N SER A 501 26.06 -7.92 -25.87
CA SER A 501 26.63 -7.14 -24.77
C SER A 501 26.61 -7.91 -23.45
N SER A 502 27.76 -7.97 -22.76
CA SER A 502 27.85 -8.59 -21.43
C SER A 502 27.07 -7.83 -20.35
N PHE A 503 26.64 -6.59 -20.61
CA PHE A 503 25.83 -5.80 -19.68
C PHE A 503 24.46 -6.42 -19.42
N PHE A 504 23.94 -7.24 -20.34
CA PHE A 504 22.70 -8.00 -20.11
C PHE A 504 22.78 -8.98 -18.92
N ASN A 505 23.98 -9.28 -18.39
CA ASN A 505 24.15 -10.02 -17.13
C ASN A 505 23.84 -9.16 -15.88
N GLN A 506 23.92 -7.83 -16.00
CA GLN A 506 23.78 -6.90 -14.89
C GLN A 506 22.33 -6.42 -14.72
N ILE A 507 21.48 -6.57 -15.75
CA ILE A 507 20.09 -6.14 -15.71
C ILE A 507 19.15 -7.29 -15.36
N ARG A 508 18.00 -6.96 -14.76
CA ARG A 508 16.97 -7.94 -14.42
C ARG A 508 16.16 -8.30 -15.67
N LEU A 509 16.32 -9.52 -16.17
CA LEU A 509 15.65 -10.04 -17.36
C LEU A 509 14.59 -11.07 -17.00
N GLY A 510 13.42 -10.95 -17.60
CA GLY A 510 12.36 -11.95 -17.58
C GLY A 510 12.08 -12.49 -18.97
N PHE A 511 12.17 -13.80 -19.18
CA PHE A 511 11.80 -14.44 -20.44
C PHE A 511 10.51 -15.23 -20.26
N TYR A 512 9.49 -14.85 -21.04
CA TYR A 512 8.13 -15.37 -20.97
C TYR A 512 7.80 -15.95 -22.33
N VAL A 513 7.57 -17.26 -22.38
CA VAL A 513 7.47 -17.97 -23.66
C VAL A 513 6.20 -18.81 -23.71
N PHE A 514 5.45 -18.68 -24.80
CA PHE A 514 4.18 -19.34 -25.02
C PHE A 514 4.13 -20.02 -26.39
N PRO A 515 4.45 -21.32 -26.51
CA PRO A 515 4.25 -22.06 -27.75
C PRO A 515 2.77 -22.34 -27.99
N THR A 516 2.35 -22.34 -29.25
CA THR A 516 1.00 -22.77 -29.66
C THR A 516 1.06 -23.71 -30.87
N PRO A 517 0.02 -24.52 -31.14
CA PRO A 517 0.02 -25.35 -32.34
C PRO A 517 -0.09 -24.54 -33.63
N CYS A 518 -0.74 -23.37 -33.60
CA CYS A 518 -0.97 -22.50 -34.74
C CYS A 518 -1.28 -21.05 -34.30
N ASN A 519 -0.33 -20.14 -34.51
CA ASN A 519 -0.52 -18.72 -34.15
C ASN A 519 -1.50 -18.01 -35.09
N ASP A 520 -1.49 -18.32 -36.39
CA ASP A 520 -2.40 -17.70 -37.37
C ASP A 520 -3.87 -17.98 -37.07
N THR A 521 -4.19 -19.13 -36.47
CA THR A 521 -5.58 -19.45 -36.05
C THR A 521 -6.06 -18.52 -34.94
N ILE A 522 -5.18 -18.14 -34.00
CA ILE A 522 -5.49 -17.14 -32.96
C ILE A 522 -5.75 -15.78 -33.61
N LEU A 523 -4.85 -15.33 -34.50
CA LEU A 523 -4.98 -14.05 -35.19
C LEU A 523 -6.27 -13.97 -36.03
N SER A 524 -6.57 -15.03 -36.80
CA SER A 524 -7.76 -15.09 -37.65
C SER A 524 -9.05 -15.09 -36.84
N LYS A 525 -9.12 -15.84 -35.72
CA LYS A 525 -10.31 -15.87 -34.87
C LYS A 525 -10.52 -14.54 -34.15
N LEU A 526 -9.45 -13.92 -33.65
CA LEU A 526 -9.52 -12.60 -33.04
C LEU A 526 -10.03 -11.54 -34.05
N LYS A 527 -9.50 -11.55 -35.27
CA LYS A 527 -9.96 -10.65 -36.35
C LYS A 527 -11.45 -10.78 -36.59
N GLY A 528 -11.95 -12.02 -36.64
CA GLY A 528 -13.39 -12.31 -36.77
C GLY A 528 -14.22 -11.68 -35.66
N LYS A 529 -13.76 -11.82 -34.40
CA LYS A 529 -14.48 -11.33 -33.21
C LYS A 529 -14.46 -9.80 -33.04
N ILE A 530 -13.40 -9.13 -33.51
CA ILE A 530 -13.31 -7.66 -33.51
C ILE A 530 -14.17 -7.06 -34.64
N SER A 531 -14.24 -7.76 -35.78
CA SER A 531 -14.93 -7.28 -36.98
C SER A 531 -16.45 -7.54 -36.96
N SER A 532 -16.91 -8.49 -36.13
CA SER A 532 -18.33 -8.77 -35.84
C SER A 532 -18.86 -7.88 -34.73
#